data_AF-D3AUT2-F1
#
_entry.id   AF-D3AUT2-F1
#
_cell.length_a   1.000
_cell.length_b   1.000
_cell.length_c   1.000
_cell.angle_alpha   90.00
_cell.angle_beta   90.00
_cell.angle_gamma   90.00
#
_symmetry.space_group_name_H-M   'P 1'
#
loop_
_entity.id
_entity.type
_entity.pdbx_description
1 polymer ?
#
loop_
_entity_poly.entity_id
_entity_poly.type
_entity_poly.pdbx_seq_one_letter_code
_entity_poly.pdbx_strand_id
1 'polypeptide(L)'
;MAVLTIKNESSIHIGISWKENSAVRIAAENLKNDLKKVLGTEVTLGEFKGGESILVGTAGVSAEIEGLFDEKKLQDKNGNFRKEAYIRTVSKDRLVIVGTDRRGTIYGIYDLCEEIGVSPWYFWADVPVKKK
;
A
#
# COMPACT_ATOMS: atom_id res chain seq x y z
N MET A 1 0.55 4.40 18.29
CA MET A 1 0.60 4.41 16.82
C MET A 1 2.05 4.16 16.43
N ALA A 2 2.33 3.11 15.66
CA ALA A 2 3.68 2.90 15.14
C ALA A 2 3.88 3.81 13.92
N VAL A 3 4.93 4.61 13.92
CA VAL A 3 5.30 5.48 12.80
C VAL A 3 6.50 4.85 12.12
N LEU A 4 6.35 4.44 10.86
CA LEU A 4 7.48 4.05 10.02
C LEU A 4 8.03 5.29 9.33
N THR A 5 9.29 5.63 9.60
CA THR A 5 9.96 6.73 8.90
C THR A 5 10.74 6.18 7.72
N ILE A 6 10.27 6.43 6.50
CA ILE A 6 11.04 6.14 5.28
C ILE A 6 11.95 7.34 5.01
N LYS A 7 13.27 7.13 5.07
CA LYS A 7 14.27 8.19 4.83
C LYS A 7 14.64 8.24 3.36
N ASN A 8 14.96 9.45 2.88
CA ASN A 8 15.19 9.75 1.47
C ASN A 8 16.43 9.04 0.87
N GLU A 9 17.38 8.61 1.72
CA GLU A 9 18.59 7.90 1.31
C GLU A 9 18.38 6.38 1.10
N SER A 10 17.19 5.85 1.37
CA SER A 10 16.87 4.42 1.25
C SER A 10 16.15 4.12 -0.05
N SER A 11 16.61 3.10 -0.79
CA SER A 11 15.84 2.52 -1.91
C SER A 11 14.57 1.87 -1.37
N ILE A 12 13.42 2.21 -1.96
CA ILE A 12 12.12 1.68 -1.53
C ILE A 12 11.72 0.54 -2.46
N HIS A 13 11.38 -0.59 -1.85
CA HIS A 13 10.87 -1.75 -2.56
C HIS A 13 9.43 -2.01 -2.11
N ILE A 14 8.51 -2.03 -3.07
CA ILE A 14 7.10 -2.39 -2.87
C ILE A 14 6.92 -3.85 -3.31
N GLY A 15 6.47 -4.70 -2.39
CA GLY A 15 6.13 -6.10 -2.64
C GLY A 15 4.66 -6.28 -2.97
N ILE A 16 4.38 -6.99 -4.07
CA ILE A 16 3.04 -7.40 -4.48
C ILE A 16 3.12 -8.76 -5.19
N SER A 17 2.11 -9.61 -5.02
CA SER A 17 2.03 -10.92 -5.70
C SER A 17 1.53 -10.79 -7.14
N TRP A 18 2.05 -11.61 -8.04
CA TRP A 18 1.60 -11.70 -9.45
C TRP A 18 0.16 -12.21 -9.57
N LYS A 19 -0.33 -12.91 -8.53
CA LYS A 19 -1.71 -13.39 -8.42
C LYS A 19 -2.70 -12.26 -8.12
N GLU A 20 -2.20 -11.08 -7.76
CA GLU A 20 -3.06 -9.92 -7.50
C GLU A 20 -3.83 -9.48 -8.73
N ASN A 21 -5.02 -8.98 -8.45
CA ASN A 21 -5.88 -8.41 -9.47
C ASN A 21 -5.13 -7.30 -10.23
N SER A 22 -5.31 -7.24 -11.55
CA SER A 22 -4.65 -6.24 -12.41
C SER A 22 -4.90 -4.80 -11.97
N ALA A 23 -6.08 -4.48 -11.44
CA ALA A 23 -6.39 -3.15 -10.92
C ALA A 23 -5.59 -2.80 -9.65
N VAL A 24 -5.33 -3.78 -8.77
CA VAL A 24 -4.48 -3.59 -7.59
C VAL A 24 -3.04 -3.36 -8.03
N ARG A 25 -2.56 -4.12 -9.03
CA ARG A 25 -1.21 -3.92 -9.60
C ARG A 25 -1.04 -2.54 -10.24
N ILE A 26 -2.07 -2.03 -10.93
CA ILE A 26 -2.06 -0.65 -11.45
C ILE A 26 -2.01 0.37 -10.32
N ALA A 27 -2.79 0.19 -9.25
CA ALA A 27 -2.75 1.09 -8.10
C ALA A 27 -1.37 1.06 -7.40
N ALA A 28 -0.74 -0.10 -7.28
CA ALA A 28 0.60 -0.23 -6.72
C ALA A 28 1.66 0.46 -7.61
N GLU A 29 1.51 0.39 -8.93
CA GLU A 29 2.35 1.12 -9.88
C GLU A 29 2.17 2.64 -9.74
N ASN A 30 0.95 3.12 -9.49
CA ASN A 30 0.67 4.53 -9.20
C ASN A 30 1.33 4.95 -7.88
N LEU A 31 1.22 4.15 -6.82
CA LEU A 31 1.90 4.39 -5.55
C LEU A 31 3.42 4.49 -5.72
N LYS A 32 4.03 3.61 -6.52
CA LYS A 32 5.46 3.69 -6.86
C LYS A 32 5.80 5.05 -7.45
N ASN A 33 5.02 5.50 -8.44
CA ASN A 33 5.24 6.77 -9.12
C ASN A 33 5.02 7.98 -8.20
N ASP A 34 4.02 7.92 -7.33
CA ASP A 34 3.72 8.98 -6.37
C ASP A 34 4.79 9.09 -5.27
N LEU A 35 5.28 7.97 -4.75
CA LEU A 35 6.43 7.95 -3.85
C LEU A 35 7.69 8.54 -4.51
N LYS A 36 7.96 8.21 -5.79
CA LYS A 36 9.06 8.83 -6.55
C LYS A 36 8.91 10.35 -6.63
N LYS A 37 7.70 10.87 -6.90
CA LYS A 37 7.45 12.32 -6.97
C LYS A 37 7.68 13.01 -5.62
N VAL A 38 7.22 12.40 -4.53
CA VAL A 38 7.26 12.98 -3.19
C VAL A 38 8.67 12.92 -2.59
N LEU A 39 9.34 11.77 -2.67
CA LEU A 39 10.63 11.57 -2.01
C LEU A 39 11.79 11.97 -2.92
N GLY A 40 11.69 11.71 -4.22
CA GLY A 40 12.82 11.88 -5.15
C GLY A 40 13.87 10.76 -5.07
N THR A 41 13.54 9.65 -4.39
CA THR A 41 14.36 8.42 -4.35
C THR A 41 13.86 7.38 -5.35
N GLU A 42 14.69 6.37 -5.62
CA GLU A 42 14.29 5.25 -6.46
C GLU A 42 13.32 4.33 -5.72
N VAL A 43 12.20 4.03 -6.37
CA VAL A 43 11.14 3.16 -5.87
C VAL A 43 10.91 2.07 -6.91
N THR A 44 10.98 0.82 -6.47
CA THR A 44 10.75 -0.34 -7.33
C THR A 44 9.54 -1.14 -6.86
N LEU A 45 8.91 -1.85 -7.79
CA LEU A 45 7.75 -2.70 -7.56
C LEU A 45 8.05 -4.10 -8.10
N GLY A 46 7.70 -5.13 -7.35
CA GLY A 46 7.84 -6.52 -7.82
C GLY A 46 7.33 -7.54 -6.81
N GLU A 47 7.56 -8.82 -7.14
CA GLU A 47 7.28 -9.94 -6.24
C GLU A 47 7.99 -9.81 -4.89
N PHE A 48 7.44 -10.48 -3.89
CA PHE A 48 8.07 -10.62 -2.58
C PHE A 48 9.42 -11.35 -2.70
N LYS A 49 10.49 -10.67 -2.29
CA LYS A 49 11.89 -11.14 -2.26
C LYS A 49 12.49 -11.11 -0.85
N GLY A 50 11.80 -10.54 0.13
CA GLY A 50 12.32 -10.37 1.48
C GLY A 50 13.27 -9.17 1.57
N GLY A 51 12.69 -7.98 1.59
CA GLY A 51 13.40 -6.74 1.94
C GLY A 51 12.54 -5.49 1.79
N GLU A 52 11.24 -5.67 1.53
CA GLU A 52 10.32 -4.65 1.09
C GLU A 52 9.98 -3.71 2.23
N SER A 53 10.08 -2.40 1.97
CA SER A 53 9.60 -1.38 2.91
C SER A 53 8.08 -1.35 2.98
N ILE A 54 7.41 -1.69 1.86
CA ILE A 54 5.95 -1.67 1.72
C ILE A 54 5.47 -2.98 1.12
N LEU A 55 4.45 -3.59 1.71
CA LEU A 55 3.79 -4.80 1.22
C LEU A 55 2.32 -4.46 0.94
N VAL A 56 1.86 -4.86 -0.24
CA VAL A 56 0.49 -4.61 -0.71
C VAL A 56 -0.14 -5.92 -1.14
N GLY A 57 -1.39 -6.15 -0.71
CA GLY A 57 -2.17 -7.25 -1.26
C GLY A 57 -3.60 -7.32 -0.74
N THR A 58 -4.32 -8.30 -1.23
CA THR A 58 -5.70 -8.60 -0.87
C THR A 58 -5.71 -9.87 -0.01
N ALA A 59 -6.42 -9.84 1.12
CA ALA A 59 -6.50 -10.97 2.03
C ALA A 59 -6.93 -12.25 1.28
N GLY A 60 -6.20 -13.35 1.49
CA GLY A 60 -6.42 -14.64 0.85
C GLY A 60 -5.80 -14.82 -0.53
N VAL A 61 -5.12 -13.83 -1.11
CA VAL A 61 -4.49 -13.95 -2.45
C VAL A 61 -3.06 -14.51 -2.38
N SER A 62 -2.28 -14.12 -1.39
CA SER A 62 -0.86 -14.49 -1.27
C SER A 62 -0.45 -14.73 0.17
N ALA A 63 0.20 -15.86 0.45
CA ALA A 63 0.59 -16.27 1.80
C ALA A 63 1.60 -15.31 2.46
N GLU A 64 2.34 -14.55 1.66
CA GLU A 64 3.41 -13.65 2.08
C GLU A 64 2.92 -12.47 2.93
N ILE A 65 1.67 -12.04 2.73
CA ILE A 65 1.05 -10.96 3.53
C ILE A 65 0.25 -11.50 4.72
N GLU A 66 -0.08 -12.80 4.71
CA GLU A 66 -0.87 -13.41 5.77
C GLU A 66 -0.11 -13.41 7.10
N GLY A 67 -0.82 -13.11 8.19
CA GLY A 67 -0.23 -12.98 9.52
C GLY A 67 0.60 -11.70 9.75
N LEU A 68 0.69 -10.80 8.77
CA LEU A 68 1.30 -9.47 8.96
C LEU A 68 0.29 -8.39 9.36
N PHE A 69 -0.99 -8.74 9.41
CA PHE A 69 -2.10 -7.87 9.79
C PHE A 69 -3.10 -8.62 10.68
N ASP A 70 -3.97 -7.87 11.36
CA ASP A 70 -5.03 -8.42 12.20
C ASP A 70 -6.34 -8.52 11.39
N GLU A 71 -6.66 -9.71 10.90
CA GLU A 71 -7.87 -10.00 10.12
C GLU A 71 -9.16 -9.59 10.83
N LYS A 72 -9.20 -9.65 12.17
CA LYS A 72 -10.41 -9.32 12.94
C LYS A 72 -10.82 -7.86 12.74
N LYS A 73 -9.86 -6.97 12.44
CA LYS A 73 -10.14 -5.56 12.14
C LYS A 73 -10.82 -5.36 10.78
N LEU A 74 -10.73 -6.35 9.91
CA LEU A 74 -11.35 -6.36 8.59
C LEU A 74 -12.69 -7.09 8.57
N GLN A 75 -13.03 -7.81 9.63
CA GLN A 75 -14.24 -8.63 9.73
C GLN A 75 -15.40 -7.90 10.44
N ASP A 76 -16.62 -8.33 10.18
CA ASP A 76 -17.81 -7.95 10.93
C ASP A 76 -17.96 -8.81 12.20
N LYS A 77 -19.03 -8.58 12.97
CA LYS A 77 -19.34 -9.35 14.19
C LYS A 77 -19.56 -10.85 13.96
N ASN A 78 -19.79 -11.28 12.72
CA ASN A 78 -20.01 -12.66 12.33
C ASN A 78 -18.73 -13.31 11.77
N GLY A 79 -17.62 -12.58 11.70
CA GLY A 79 -16.36 -13.06 11.14
C GLY A 79 -16.26 -12.94 9.62
N ASN A 80 -17.23 -12.32 8.94
CA ASN A 80 -17.16 -12.10 7.50
C ASN A 80 -16.34 -10.86 7.18
N PHE A 81 -15.52 -10.90 6.13
CA PHE A 81 -14.84 -9.69 5.68
C PHE A 81 -15.83 -8.60 5.27
N ARG A 82 -15.59 -7.39 5.79
CA ARG A 82 -16.35 -6.20 5.41
C ARG A 82 -15.99 -5.81 3.98
N LYS A 83 -16.99 -5.53 3.17
CA LYS A 83 -16.82 -5.07 1.79
C LYS A 83 -15.97 -3.80 1.75
N GLU A 84 -14.99 -3.76 0.87
CA GLU A 84 -14.10 -2.62 0.61
C GLU A 84 -13.29 -2.13 1.83
N ALA A 85 -13.22 -2.93 2.90
CA ALA A 85 -12.41 -2.61 4.05
C ALA A 85 -10.92 -2.83 3.75
N TYR A 86 -10.08 -2.05 4.41
CA TYR A 86 -8.65 -2.23 4.37
C TYR A 86 -8.02 -1.88 5.71
N ILE A 87 -6.78 -2.31 5.90
CA ILE A 87 -5.95 -1.97 7.03
C ILE A 87 -4.57 -1.54 6.52
N ARG A 88 -4.05 -0.46 7.11
CA ARG A 88 -2.62 -0.14 7.08
C ARG A 88 -2.04 -0.38 8.46
N THR A 89 -0.95 -1.13 8.53
CA THR A 89 -0.24 -1.38 9.79
C THR A 89 1.26 -1.46 9.54
N VAL A 90 2.04 -1.26 10.59
CA VAL A 90 3.46 -1.58 10.57
C VAL A 90 3.64 -2.97 11.19
N SER A 91 4.32 -3.86 10.49
CA SER A 91 4.68 -5.19 10.98
C SER A 91 6.10 -5.52 10.55
N LYS A 92 6.94 -5.94 11.52
CA LYS A 92 8.36 -6.23 11.29
C LYS A 92 9.10 -5.09 10.55
N ASP A 93 8.86 -3.84 10.97
CA ASP A 93 9.43 -2.61 10.39
C ASP A 93 9.07 -2.36 8.93
N ARG A 94 7.93 -2.90 8.47
CA ARG A 94 7.43 -2.74 7.11
C ARG A 94 6.01 -2.20 7.15
N LEU A 95 5.68 -1.33 6.21
CA LEU A 95 4.30 -0.88 6.01
C LEU A 95 3.54 -1.97 5.26
N VAL A 96 2.42 -2.41 5.81
CA VAL A 96 1.58 -3.46 5.25
C VAL A 96 0.21 -2.86 4.95
N ILE A 97 -0.21 -2.93 3.69
CA ILE A 97 -1.50 -2.47 3.19
C ILE A 97 -2.28 -3.67 2.70
N VAL A 98 -3.36 -4.01 3.40
CA VAL A 98 -4.19 -5.18 3.04
C VAL A 98 -5.65 -4.79 2.94
N GLY A 99 -6.28 -5.12 1.81
CA GLY A 99 -7.71 -5.01 1.60
C GLY A 99 -8.44 -6.34 1.72
N THR A 100 -9.72 -6.30 2.05
CA THR A 100 -10.60 -7.48 2.03
C THR A 100 -11.01 -7.91 0.62
N ASP A 101 -11.00 -6.97 -0.31
CA ASP A 101 -11.28 -7.18 -1.71
C ASP A 101 -10.45 -6.22 -2.58
N ARG A 102 -10.55 -6.38 -3.89
CA ARG A 102 -9.85 -5.56 -4.89
C ARG A 102 -9.94 -4.06 -4.62
N ARG A 103 -11.13 -3.55 -4.25
CA ARG A 103 -11.33 -2.11 -4.04
C ARG A 103 -10.81 -1.68 -2.68
N GLY A 104 -11.00 -2.49 -1.64
CA GLY A 104 -10.39 -2.24 -0.33
C GLY A 104 -8.88 -2.03 -0.45
N THR A 105 -8.19 -2.92 -1.17
CA THR A 105 -6.73 -2.81 -1.37
C THR A 105 -6.37 -1.52 -2.12
N ILE A 106 -7.11 -1.17 -3.18
CA ILE A 106 -6.91 0.07 -3.95
C ILE A 106 -7.14 1.31 -3.07
N TYR A 107 -8.17 1.32 -2.23
CA TYR A 107 -8.44 2.43 -1.33
C TYR A 107 -7.33 2.59 -0.29
N GLY A 108 -6.83 1.48 0.28
CA GLY A 108 -5.70 1.53 1.20
C GLY A 108 -4.43 2.12 0.58
N ILE A 109 -4.19 1.84 -0.71
CA ILE A 109 -3.08 2.41 -1.47
C ILE A 109 -3.27 3.92 -1.67
N TYR A 110 -4.44 4.36 -2.15
CA TYR A 110 -4.65 5.78 -2.43
C TYR A 110 -4.79 6.64 -1.18
N ASP A 111 -5.27 6.08 -0.07
CA ASP A 111 -5.26 6.77 1.22
C ASP A 111 -3.82 7.05 1.68
N LEU A 112 -2.86 6.14 1.40
CA LEU A 112 -1.44 6.42 1.60
C LEU A 112 -0.93 7.52 0.65
N CYS A 113 -1.29 7.49 -0.64
CA CYS A 113 -0.91 8.55 -1.59
C CYS A 113 -1.35 9.93 -1.10
N GLU A 114 -2.59 10.05 -0.60
CA GLU A 114 -3.10 11.29 -0.03
C GLU A 114 -2.33 11.70 1.23
N GLU A 115 -2.07 10.75 2.15
CA GLU A 115 -1.31 10.98 3.39
C GLU A 115 0.13 11.49 3.11
N ILE A 116 0.80 10.95 2.08
CA ILE A 116 2.14 11.42 1.69
C ILE A 116 2.09 12.78 0.97
N GLY A 117 0.91 13.27 0.58
CA GLY A 117 0.70 14.62 0.04
C GLY A 117 0.42 14.68 -1.46
N VAL A 118 0.03 13.56 -2.08
CA VAL A 118 -0.45 13.55 -3.47
C VAL A 118 -1.96 13.70 -3.48
N SER A 119 -2.42 14.89 -3.88
CA SER A 119 -3.85 15.18 -4.00
C SER A 119 -4.51 14.29 -5.07
N PRO A 120 -5.74 13.77 -4.85
CA PRO A 120 -6.53 13.11 -5.89
C PRO A 120 -6.74 13.97 -7.15
N TRP A 121 -6.58 15.29 -7.03
CA TRP A 121 -6.73 16.27 -8.10
C TRP A 121 -5.41 16.66 -8.77
N TYR A 122 -4.27 16.02 -8.44
CA TYR A 122 -2.96 16.42 -8.96
C TYR A 122 -2.90 16.48 -10.49
N PHE A 123 -3.60 15.56 -11.17
CA PHE A 123 -3.69 15.52 -12.63
C PHE A 123 -4.86 16.36 -13.17
N TRP A 124 -6.00 16.37 -12.47
CA TRP A 124 -7.24 16.98 -12.95
C TRP A 124 -7.32 18.50 -12.75
N ALA A 125 -6.59 19.04 -11.78
CA ALA A 125 -6.58 20.46 -11.43
C ALA A 125 -5.17 20.99 -11.13
N ASP A 126 -4.14 20.34 -11.70
CA ASP A 126 -2.73 20.72 -11.60
C ASP A 126 -2.24 21.00 -10.17
N VAL A 127 -2.80 20.29 -9.17
CA VAL A 127 -2.42 20.47 -7.77
C VAL A 127 -0.97 20.00 -7.58
N PRO A 128 -0.04 20.88 -7.15
CA PRO A 128 1.37 20.55 -7.10
C PRO A 128 1.67 19.52 -6.00
N VAL A 129 2.48 18.51 -6.35
CA VAL A 129 3.03 17.55 -5.39
C VAL A 129 4.26 18.16 -4.73
N LYS A 130 4.24 18.31 -3.41
CA LYS A 130 5.37 18.84 -2.64
C LYS A 130 6.35 17.72 -2.30
N LYS A 131 7.64 17.98 -2.53
CA LYS A 131 8.71 17.08 -2.08
C LYS A 131 8.81 17.09 -0.56
N LYS A 132 9.15 15.95 0.05
CA LYS A 132 9.33 15.76 1.49
C LYS A 132 10.68 15.17 1.82
#